data_AF-A0A2T5ISI6-F1
#
_entry.id   AF-A0A2T5ISI6-F1
#
_cell.length_a   1.000
_cell.length_b   1.000
_cell.length_c   1.000
_cell.angle_alpha   90.00
_cell.angle_beta   90.00
_cell.angle_gamma   90.00
#
_symmetry.space_group_name_H-M   'P 1'
#
loop_
_entity.id
_entity.type
_entity.pdbx_description
1 polymer ?
#
loop_
_entity_poly.entity_id
_entity_poly.type
_entity_poly.pdbx_seq_one_letter_code
_entity_poly.pdbx_strand_id
1 'polypeptide(L)'
;MSNVLKIDFSGQAYSFTTDGWLNATQAASRYQKKPIDWLRQRDTVEYICALAEEKGNSGFLPQFNEIIYLHGDSSLSRVKLLELVKSTGLVKIKGGSPENGGGTWFHSDLAVVFARWLNIKFAVWCDLRIKEIIRASYEPPNMIKLLLADTVSEWELRFPPSYYQALAKVTKTNYKGHSHGTPSVFGQITLKWIYSEILPPDVLAEVKARKKDSEKMHQWLSKGGEKQLDQQITKIEAIASSSVDYDDFAARCMQSCKAIGQLHLVLSMQSN
;
A
#
# COMPACT_ATOMS: atom_id res chain seq x y z
N MET A 1 -28.94 15.24 -8.60
CA MET A 1 -27.85 15.71 -9.49
C MET A 1 -26.61 14.93 -9.10
N SER A 2 -26.08 14.10 -10.00
CA SER A 2 -25.07 13.10 -9.69
C SER A 2 -23.67 13.67 -9.96
N ASN A 3 -22.82 13.73 -8.93
CA ASN A 3 -21.45 14.23 -9.05
C ASN A 3 -20.61 13.28 -9.91
N VAL A 4 -20.15 13.78 -11.06
CA VAL A 4 -19.22 13.09 -11.96
C VAL A 4 -17.80 13.51 -11.59
N LEU A 5 -17.00 12.58 -11.08
CA LEU A 5 -15.56 12.77 -10.89
C LEU A 5 -14.89 12.85 -12.26
N LYS A 6 -14.28 13.99 -12.57
CA LYS A 6 -13.50 14.21 -13.80
C LYS A 6 -12.02 14.01 -13.48
N ILE A 7 -11.42 12.96 -14.01
CA ILE A 7 -9.97 12.78 -14.01
C ILE A 7 -9.45 13.40 -15.32
N ASP A 8 -8.53 14.36 -15.21
CA ASP A 8 -7.89 14.99 -16.35
C ASP A 8 -6.61 14.23 -16.71
N PHE A 9 -6.55 13.71 -17.93
CA PHE A 9 -5.32 13.26 -18.56
C PHE A 9 -5.16 13.99 -19.90
N SER A 10 -4.06 14.74 -20.07
CA SER A 10 -3.76 15.51 -21.29
C SER A 10 -4.85 16.50 -21.71
N GLY A 11 -5.56 17.13 -20.76
CA GLY A 11 -6.66 18.06 -21.02
C GLY A 11 -7.99 17.37 -21.35
N GLN A 12 -8.09 16.06 -21.15
CA GLN A 12 -9.28 15.26 -21.45
C GLN A 12 -9.89 14.70 -20.17
N ALA A 13 -11.10 15.15 -19.84
CA ALA A 13 -11.85 14.67 -18.69
C ALA A 13 -12.48 13.30 -18.96
N TYR A 14 -12.19 12.28 -18.15
CA TYR A 14 -12.90 11.00 -18.16
C TYR A 14 -14.04 11.02 -17.15
N SER A 15 -15.22 10.56 -17.58
CA SER A 15 -16.45 10.62 -16.78
C SER A 15 -16.68 9.30 -16.05
N PHE A 16 -16.80 9.39 -14.72
CA PHE A 16 -17.26 8.30 -13.87
C PHE A 16 -18.64 8.61 -13.30
N THR A 17 -19.52 7.61 -13.16
CA THR A 17 -20.74 7.77 -12.36
C THR A 17 -20.38 7.85 -10.88
N THR A 18 -21.35 8.29 -10.05
CA THR A 18 -21.23 8.26 -8.59
C THR A 18 -20.94 6.88 -8.03
N ASP A 19 -21.40 5.84 -8.74
CA ASP A 19 -21.23 4.44 -8.36
C ASP A 19 -19.95 3.82 -8.93
N GLY A 20 -19.03 4.66 -9.44
CA GLY A 20 -17.72 4.23 -9.94
C GLY A 20 -17.72 3.59 -11.33
N TRP A 21 -18.76 3.79 -12.16
CA TRP A 21 -18.79 3.23 -13.51
C TRP A 21 -18.18 4.18 -14.55
N LEU A 22 -17.24 3.68 -15.34
CA LEU A 22 -16.61 4.38 -16.45
C LEU A 22 -17.44 4.19 -17.73
N ASN A 23 -17.73 5.28 -18.45
CA ASN A 23 -18.26 5.17 -19.80
C ASN A 23 -17.14 4.78 -20.78
N ALA A 24 -16.97 3.48 -21.00
CA ALA A 24 -15.92 2.93 -21.84
C ALA A 24 -16.08 3.35 -23.31
N THR A 25 -17.31 3.57 -23.77
CA THR A 25 -17.57 3.99 -25.16
C THR A 25 -17.09 5.40 -25.41
N GLN A 26 -17.40 6.32 -24.49
CA GLN A 26 -16.89 7.70 -24.54
C GLN A 26 -15.36 7.75 -24.42
N ALA A 27 -14.77 6.90 -23.58
CA ALA A 27 -13.32 6.85 -23.42
C ALA A 27 -12.62 6.29 -24.69
N ALA A 28 -13.17 5.23 -25.28
CA ALA A 28 -12.58 4.56 -26.45
C ALA A 28 -12.67 5.38 -27.73
N SER A 29 -13.75 6.13 -27.92
CA SER A 29 -13.96 6.95 -29.13
C SER A 29 -12.84 7.99 -29.33
N ARG A 30 -12.27 8.50 -28.23
CA ARG A 30 -11.12 9.44 -28.24
C ARG A 30 -9.86 8.85 -28.86
N TYR A 31 -9.75 7.53 -28.84
CA TYR A 31 -8.64 6.77 -29.42
C TYR A 31 -9.05 6.02 -30.69
N GLN A 32 -10.23 6.31 -31.25
CA GLN A 32 -10.78 5.63 -32.42
C GLN A 32 -10.93 4.11 -32.22
N LYS A 33 -11.15 3.68 -30.97
CA LYS A 33 -11.32 2.28 -30.57
C LYS A 33 -12.76 2.01 -30.14
N LYS A 34 -13.15 0.73 -30.10
CA LYS A 34 -14.45 0.31 -29.55
C LYS A 34 -14.24 -0.63 -28.37
N PRO A 35 -14.99 -0.50 -27.25
CA PRO A 35 -14.84 -1.39 -26.10
C PRO A 35 -15.06 -2.86 -26.45
N ILE A 36 -15.89 -3.15 -27.46
CA ILE A 36 -16.12 -4.51 -27.94
C ILE A 36 -14.85 -5.18 -28.48
N ASP A 37 -13.90 -4.42 -29.02
CA ASP A 37 -12.64 -4.97 -29.52
C ASP A 37 -11.74 -5.43 -28.37
N TRP A 38 -11.81 -4.74 -27.23
CA TRP A 38 -11.14 -5.14 -26.00
C TRP A 38 -11.81 -6.35 -25.35
N LEU A 39 -13.14 -6.36 -25.26
CA LEU A 39 -13.93 -7.46 -24.68
C LEU A 39 -13.89 -8.77 -25.50
N ARG A 40 -13.29 -8.76 -26.69
CA ARG A 40 -13.06 -9.96 -27.52
C ARG A 40 -11.69 -10.58 -27.29
N GLN A 41 -10.76 -9.87 -26.64
CA GLN A 41 -9.43 -10.40 -26.36
C GLN A 41 -9.54 -11.46 -25.25
N ARG A 42 -9.03 -12.66 -25.50
CA ARG A 42 -9.12 -13.80 -24.56
C ARG A 42 -8.53 -13.44 -23.20
N ASP A 43 -7.32 -12.90 -23.19
CA ASP A 43 -6.62 -12.47 -21.97
C ASP A 43 -7.41 -11.42 -21.18
N THR A 44 -8.15 -10.55 -21.89
CA THR A 44 -9.02 -9.55 -21.24
C THR A 44 -10.22 -10.23 -20.57
N VAL A 45 -10.86 -11.18 -21.24
CA VAL A 45 -12.00 -11.91 -20.69
C VAL A 45 -11.55 -12.77 -19.51
N GLU A 46 -10.41 -13.45 -19.62
CA GLU A 46 -9.78 -14.21 -18.53
C GLU A 46 -9.53 -13.31 -17.31
N TYR A 47 -8.92 -12.14 -17.51
CA TYR A 47 -8.71 -11.16 -16.45
C TYR A 47 -10.02 -10.72 -15.79
N ILE A 48 -11.06 -10.43 -16.57
CA ILE A 48 -12.38 -10.05 -16.03
C ILE A 48 -12.99 -11.19 -15.21
N CYS A 49 -12.84 -12.45 -15.65
CA CYS A 49 -13.32 -13.62 -14.92
C CYS A 49 -12.58 -13.79 -13.58
N ALA A 50 -11.25 -13.69 -13.59
CA ALA A 50 -10.43 -13.78 -12.38
C ALA A 50 -10.76 -12.64 -11.40
N LEU A 51 -10.97 -11.42 -11.89
CA LEU A 51 -11.37 -10.28 -11.07
C LEU A 51 -12.76 -10.47 -10.46
N ALA A 52 -13.70 -11.07 -11.17
CA ALA A 52 -15.02 -11.37 -10.64
C ALA A 52 -14.95 -12.39 -9.49
N GLU A 53 -14.11 -13.42 -9.65
CA GLU A 53 -13.85 -14.45 -8.63
C GLU A 53 -13.26 -13.85 -7.34
N GLU A 54 -12.26 -12.98 -7.48
CA GLU A 54 -11.67 -12.26 -6.34
C GLU A 54 -12.72 -11.40 -5.59
N LYS A 55 -13.73 -10.89 -6.30
CA LYS A 55 -14.84 -10.12 -5.73
C LYS A 55 -15.97 -11.00 -5.16
N GLY A 56 -15.77 -12.30 -5.10
CA GLY A 56 -16.73 -13.26 -4.54
C GLY A 56 -17.81 -13.74 -5.51
N ASN A 57 -17.72 -13.39 -6.80
CA ASN A 57 -18.61 -13.90 -7.84
C ASN A 57 -17.87 -14.95 -8.67
N SER A 58 -18.12 -16.23 -8.39
CA SER A 58 -17.28 -17.34 -8.88
C SER A 58 -17.90 -18.18 -9.98
N GLY A 59 -17.08 -19.04 -10.59
CA GLY A 59 -17.51 -20.00 -11.61
C GLY A 59 -17.36 -19.50 -13.05
N PHE A 60 -16.67 -18.37 -13.27
CA PHE A 60 -16.45 -17.82 -14.61
C PHE A 60 -15.18 -18.35 -15.27
N LEU A 61 -14.11 -18.63 -14.53
CA LEU A 61 -12.89 -19.21 -15.11
C LEU A 61 -13.15 -20.60 -15.74
N PRO A 62 -13.93 -21.51 -15.13
CA PRO A 62 -14.30 -22.76 -15.79
C PRO A 62 -15.07 -22.54 -17.10
N GLN A 63 -16.05 -21.63 -17.12
CA GLN A 63 -16.82 -21.30 -18.31
C GLN A 63 -15.93 -20.69 -19.42
N PHE A 64 -14.98 -19.84 -19.04
CA PHE A 64 -13.99 -19.30 -19.97
C PHE A 64 -13.14 -20.41 -20.62
N ASN A 65 -12.68 -21.37 -19.82
CA ASN A 65 -11.86 -22.50 -20.28
C ASN A 65 -12.62 -23.43 -21.24
N GLU A 66 -13.94 -23.47 -21.23
CA GLU A 66 -14.70 -24.19 -22.26
C GLU A 66 -14.71 -23.43 -23.60
N ILE A 67 -14.65 -22.10 -23.56
CA ILE A 67 -14.70 -21.24 -24.74
C ILE A 67 -13.36 -21.19 -25.48
N ILE A 68 -12.22 -21.36 -24.79
CA ILE A 68 -10.89 -21.28 -25.42
C ILE A 68 -10.65 -22.36 -26.48
N TYR A 69 -11.36 -23.50 -26.39
CA TYR A 69 -11.29 -24.59 -27.37
C TYR A 69 -12.01 -24.29 -28.68
N LEU A 70 -12.85 -23.24 -28.72
CA LEU A 70 -13.46 -22.79 -29.97
C LEU A 70 -12.42 -22.01 -30.81
N HIS A 71 -12.57 -22.02 -32.14
CA HIS A 71 -11.79 -21.14 -33.01
C HIS A 71 -12.03 -19.68 -32.61
N GLY A 72 -10.94 -18.94 -32.34
CA GLY A 72 -10.99 -17.57 -31.80
C GLY A 72 -11.71 -16.56 -32.69
N ASP A 73 -11.74 -16.79 -34.00
CA ASP A 73 -12.43 -15.92 -34.96
C ASP A 73 -13.89 -16.30 -35.23
N SER A 74 -14.35 -17.41 -34.66
CA SER A 74 -15.74 -17.83 -34.85
C SER A 74 -16.70 -16.82 -34.21
N SER A 75 -17.78 -16.50 -34.94
CA SER A 75 -18.87 -15.66 -34.42
C SER A 75 -19.42 -16.20 -33.10
N LEU A 76 -19.45 -17.53 -32.94
CA LEU A 76 -19.89 -18.20 -31.72
C LEU A 76 -18.96 -17.90 -30.53
N SER A 77 -17.64 -17.98 -30.71
CA SER A 77 -16.68 -17.65 -29.64
C SER A 77 -16.85 -16.19 -29.19
N ARG A 78 -16.99 -15.26 -30.14
CA ARG A 78 -17.18 -13.82 -29.84
C ARG A 78 -18.47 -13.54 -29.06
N VAL A 79 -19.55 -14.24 -29.38
CA VAL A 79 -20.83 -14.12 -28.65
C VAL A 79 -20.69 -14.67 -27.23
N LYS A 80 -20.14 -15.88 -27.08
CA LYS A 80 -19.94 -16.51 -25.76
C LYS A 80 -19.05 -15.69 -24.83
N LEU A 81 -17.95 -15.13 -25.35
CA LEU A 81 -17.07 -14.25 -24.58
C LEU A 81 -17.81 -13.00 -24.08
N LEU A 82 -18.65 -12.40 -24.95
CA LEU A 82 -19.43 -11.21 -24.59
C LEU A 82 -20.52 -11.52 -23.54
N GLU A 83 -21.18 -12.67 -23.64
CA GLU A 83 -22.16 -13.13 -22.66
C GLU A 83 -21.50 -13.36 -21.30
N LEU A 84 -20.33 -14.01 -21.29
CA LEU A 84 -19.57 -14.29 -20.08
C LEU A 84 -19.13 -13.01 -19.36
N VAL A 85 -18.58 -12.03 -20.06
CA VAL A 85 -18.19 -10.76 -19.39
C VAL A 85 -19.40 -10.01 -18.83
N LYS A 86 -20.59 -10.14 -19.44
CA LYS A 86 -21.82 -9.52 -18.92
C LYS A 86 -22.32 -10.21 -17.66
N SER A 87 -22.20 -11.55 -17.56
CA SER A 87 -22.60 -12.29 -16.36
C SER A 87 -21.73 -11.99 -15.13
N THR A 88 -20.49 -11.51 -15.32
CA THR A 88 -19.63 -11.11 -14.19
C THR A 88 -20.17 -9.92 -13.38
N GLY A 89 -21.04 -9.10 -13.98
CA GLY A 89 -21.52 -7.86 -13.38
C GLY A 89 -20.51 -6.70 -13.43
N LEU A 90 -19.35 -6.88 -14.07
CA LEU A 90 -18.32 -5.84 -14.24
C LEU A 90 -18.48 -5.02 -15.53
N VAL A 91 -19.33 -5.48 -16.45
CA VAL A 91 -19.62 -4.83 -17.73
C VAL A 91 -21.13 -4.65 -17.90
N LYS A 92 -21.56 -3.43 -18.24
CA LYS A 92 -22.96 -3.11 -18.56
C LYS A 92 -23.03 -2.53 -19.97
N ILE A 93 -24.07 -2.89 -20.71
CA ILE A 93 -24.34 -2.34 -22.04
C ILE A 93 -25.71 -1.67 -21.99
N LYS A 94 -25.75 -0.37 -22.31
CA LYS A 94 -26.97 0.41 -22.37
C LYS A 94 -27.18 0.95 -23.78
N GLY A 95 -28.39 0.78 -24.33
CA GLY A 95 -28.75 1.35 -25.62
C GLY A 95 -28.80 2.88 -25.58
N GLY A 96 -28.62 3.51 -26.74
CA GLY A 96 -28.61 4.97 -26.90
C GLY A 96 -27.22 5.55 -27.15
N SER A 97 -27.15 6.86 -27.38
CA SER A 97 -25.88 7.54 -27.67
C SER A 97 -25.06 7.81 -26.41
N PRO A 98 -23.71 7.90 -26.51
CA PRO A 98 -22.85 8.17 -25.35
C PRO A 98 -23.20 9.46 -24.61
N GLU A 99 -23.59 10.53 -25.31
CA GLU A 99 -24.01 11.78 -24.68
C GLU A 99 -25.30 11.65 -23.84
N ASN A 100 -26.16 10.68 -24.16
CA ASN A 100 -27.39 10.40 -23.41
C ASN A 100 -27.22 9.26 -22.38
N GLY A 101 -25.97 8.90 -22.07
CA GLY A 101 -25.65 7.83 -21.13
C GLY A 101 -25.78 6.41 -21.69
N GLY A 102 -25.89 6.26 -23.02
CA GLY A 102 -25.77 4.98 -23.72
C GLY A 102 -24.31 4.54 -23.88
N GLY A 103 -24.12 3.29 -24.30
CA GLY A 103 -22.82 2.67 -24.53
C GLY A 103 -22.48 1.53 -23.57
N THR A 104 -21.26 1.02 -23.72
CA THR A 104 -20.62 0.09 -22.80
C THR A 104 -20.05 0.83 -21.61
N TRP A 105 -20.38 0.34 -20.42
CA TRP A 105 -19.94 0.84 -19.13
C TRP A 105 -19.11 -0.23 -18.41
N PHE A 106 -17.99 0.18 -17.82
CA PHE A 106 -17.11 -0.68 -17.04
C PHE A 106 -17.09 -0.29 -15.57
N HIS A 107 -17.03 -1.30 -14.71
CA HIS A 107 -16.77 -1.09 -13.28
C HIS A 107 -15.38 -0.43 -13.09
N SER A 108 -15.20 0.39 -12.04
CA SER A 108 -13.97 1.15 -11.76
C SER A 108 -12.71 0.28 -11.77
N ASP A 109 -12.81 -0.95 -11.29
CA ASP A 109 -11.69 -1.89 -11.19
C ASP A 109 -11.12 -2.29 -12.56
N LEU A 110 -11.90 -2.16 -13.63
CA LEU A 110 -11.44 -2.37 -15.00
C LEU A 110 -10.75 -1.13 -15.60
N ALA A 111 -10.87 0.04 -14.96
CA ALA A 111 -10.47 1.31 -15.56
C ALA A 111 -8.98 1.37 -15.89
N VAL A 112 -8.11 0.88 -15.00
CA VAL A 112 -6.66 0.90 -15.21
C VAL A 112 -6.26 -0.02 -16.36
N VAL A 113 -6.71 -1.28 -16.34
CA VAL A 113 -6.38 -2.24 -17.41
C VAL A 113 -6.93 -1.78 -18.75
N PHE A 114 -8.13 -1.22 -18.76
CA PHE A 114 -8.71 -0.65 -19.97
C PHE A 114 -7.93 0.58 -20.48
N ALA A 115 -7.50 1.48 -19.59
CA ALA A 115 -6.66 2.62 -19.94
C ALA A 115 -5.35 2.18 -20.59
N ARG A 116 -4.75 1.09 -20.10
CA ARG A 116 -3.54 0.50 -20.69
C ARG A 116 -3.75 0.03 -22.13
N TRP A 117 -4.90 -0.59 -22.41
CA TRP A 117 -5.26 -1.01 -23.76
C TRP A 117 -5.57 0.17 -24.70
N LEU A 118 -6.18 1.24 -24.18
CA LEU A 118 -6.51 2.42 -24.98
C LEU A 118 -5.27 3.08 -25.57
N ASN A 119 -4.26 3.36 -24.73
CA ASN A 119 -3.06 4.06 -25.15
C ASN A 119 -1.87 3.79 -24.21
N ILE A 120 -0.69 3.51 -24.78
CA ILE A 120 0.53 3.20 -24.01
C ILE A 120 1.00 4.38 -23.16
N LYS A 121 0.90 5.64 -23.64
CA LYS A 121 1.25 6.81 -22.82
C LYS A 121 0.28 7.00 -21.67
N PHE A 122 -1.00 6.69 -21.87
CA PHE A 122 -1.99 6.72 -20.81
C PHE A 122 -1.72 5.62 -19.76
N ALA A 123 -1.31 4.43 -20.20
CA ALA A 123 -0.83 3.35 -19.33
C ALA A 123 0.27 3.83 -18.37
N VAL A 124 1.34 4.40 -18.94
CA VAL A 124 2.50 4.90 -18.19
C VAL A 124 2.08 5.99 -17.22
N TRP A 125 1.19 6.89 -17.63
CA TRP A 125 0.68 7.93 -16.76
C TRP A 125 -0.12 7.38 -15.56
N CYS A 126 -1.00 6.39 -15.78
CA CYS A 126 -1.70 5.73 -14.68
C CYS A 126 -0.72 5.09 -13.68
N ASP A 127 0.32 4.42 -14.19
CA ASP A 127 1.35 3.80 -13.33
C ASP A 127 2.12 4.85 -12.51
N LEU A 128 2.45 6.01 -13.11
CA LEU A 128 3.09 7.12 -12.39
C LEU A 128 2.15 7.72 -11.34
N ARG A 129 0.87 7.88 -11.64
CA ARG A 129 -0.11 8.42 -10.70
C ARG A 129 -0.34 7.50 -9.50
N ILE A 130 -0.35 6.19 -9.72
CA ILE A 130 -0.38 5.20 -8.63
C ILE A 130 0.87 5.33 -7.76
N LYS A 131 2.06 5.48 -8.36
CA LYS A 131 3.30 5.69 -7.60
C LYS A 131 3.27 6.98 -6.78
N GLU A 132 2.72 8.07 -7.32
CA GLU A 132 2.54 9.32 -6.57
C GLU A 132 1.60 9.14 -5.38
N ILE A 133 0.47 8.45 -5.55
CA ILE A 133 -0.46 8.19 -4.44
C ILE A 133 0.21 7.36 -3.36
N ILE A 134 0.92 6.30 -3.75
CA ILE A 134 1.68 5.47 -2.81
C ILE A 134 2.69 6.33 -2.05
N ARG A 135 3.49 7.14 -2.75
CA ARG A 135 4.46 8.06 -2.11
C ARG A 135 3.76 9.04 -1.17
N ALA A 136 2.66 9.67 -1.61
CA ALA A 136 1.89 10.61 -0.79
C ALA A 136 1.34 9.97 0.49
N SER A 137 0.96 8.69 0.44
CA SER A 137 0.58 7.92 1.64
C SER A 137 1.74 7.73 2.63
N TYR A 138 2.99 7.83 2.17
CA TYR A 138 4.21 7.72 2.97
C TYR A 138 4.91 9.06 3.23
N GLU A 139 4.30 10.20 2.89
CA GLU A 139 4.89 11.52 3.20
C GLU A 139 4.87 11.78 4.72
N PRO A 140 5.91 12.44 5.29
CA PRO A 140 6.05 12.62 6.73
C PRO A 140 4.80 13.15 7.45
N PRO A 141 4.05 14.16 6.94
CA PRO A 141 2.83 14.63 7.59
C PRO A 141 1.71 13.58 7.69
N ASN A 142 1.61 12.68 6.71
CA ASN A 142 0.65 11.58 6.72
C ASN A 142 1.14 10.43 7.61
N MET A 143 2.46 10.16 7.61
CA MET A 143 3.08 9.23 8.54
C MET A 143 2.90 9.66 10.00
N ILE A 144 3.00 10.96 10.30
CA ILE A 144 2.75 11.51 11.65
C ILE A 144 1.34 11.13 12.12
N LYS A 145 0.31 11.29 11.28
CA LYS A 145 -1.07 10.91 11.63
C LYS A 145 -1.26 9.40 11.78
N LEU A 146 -0.50 8.60 11.04
CA LEU A 146 -0.60 7.14 11.10
C LEU A 146 0.15 6.55 12.31
N LEU A 147 1.30 7.13 12.66
CA LEU A 147 2.20 6.62 13.69
C LEU A 147 2.01 7.28 15.05
N LEU A 148 1.49 8.51 15.11
CA LEU A 148 1.23 9.22 16.36
C LEU A 148 -0.24 9.16 16.74
N ALA A 149 -0.50 9.02 18.03
CA ALA A 149 -1.83 9.17 18.59
C ALA A 149 -2.19 10.66 18.73
N ASP A 150 -3.48 10.98 18.56
CA ASP A 150 -4.02 12.33 18.78
C ASP A 150 -4.01 12.72 20.27
N THR A 151 -3.98 11.72 21.16
CA THR A 151 -3.93 11.88 22.62
C THR A 151 -2.91 10.92 23.23
N VAL A 152 -2.26 11.33 24.32
CA VAL A 152 -1.35 10.48 25.10
C VAL A 152 -2.07 9.22 25.59
N SER A 153 -1.51 8.05 25.28
CA SER A 153 -1.89 6.77 25.89
C SER A 153 -1.44 6.69 27.35
N GLU A 154 -2.18 5.94 28.17
CA GLU A 154 -1.77 5.64 29.55
C GLU A 154 -0.39 4.97 29.60
N TRP A 155 0.34 5.20 30.69
CA TRP A 155 1.69 4.65 30.82
C TRP A 155 1.63 3.13 30.96
N GLU A 156 2.32 2.43 30.06
CA GLU A 156 2.52 0.98 30.14
C GLU A 156 4.01 0.63 30.15
N LEU A 157 4.35 -0.41 30.91
CA LEU A 157 5.71 -0.95 30.99
C LEU A 157 6.03 -1.76 29.72
N ARG A 158 6.59 -1.11 28.70
CA ARG A 158 6.95 -1.75 27.41
C ARG A 158 8.36 -2.32 27.34
N PHE A 159 9.28 -1.79 28.14
CA PHE A 159 10.66 -2.28 28.20
C PHE A 159 10.83 -3.17 29.44
N PRO A 160 10.88 -4.51 29.28
CA PRO A 160 11.02 -5.41 30.41
C PRO A 160 12.43 -5.33 31.04
N PRO A 161 12.60 -5.75 32.31
CA PRO A 161 13.93 -5.82 32.93
C PRO A 161 14.94 -6.68 32.15
N SER A 162 14.47 -7.71 31.44
CA SER A 162 15.27 -8.59 30.59
C SER A 162 15.94 -7.85 29.43
N TYR A 163 15.25 -6.88 28.83
CA TYR A 163 15.81 -6.00 27.80
C TYR A 163 17.04 -5.23 28.33
N TYR A 164 16.93 -4.63 29.52
CA TYR A 164 18.04 -3.89 30.12
C TYR A 164 19.19 -4.80 30.56
N GLN A 165 18.90 -6.03 31.00
CA GLN A 165 19.93 -7.04 31.28
C GLN A 165 20.70 -7.44 30.01
N ALA A 166 20.00 -7.60 28.88
CA ALA A 166 20.62 -7.88 27.60
C ALA A 166 21.51 -6.72 27.13
N LEU A 167 21.05 -5.47 27.32
CA LEU A 167 21.88 -4.29 27.04
C LEU A 167 23.11 -4.19 27.96
N ALA A 168 22.94 -4.49 29.25
CA ALA A 168 24.03 -4.48 30.22
C ALA A 168 25.13 -5.48 29.85
N LYS A 169 24.74 -6.67 29.36
CA LYS A 169 25.66 -7.69 28.86
C LYS A 169 26.50 -7.18 27.69
N VAL A 170 25.88 -6.65 26.63
CA VAL A 170 26.61 -6.21 25.43
C VAL A 170 27.46 -4.96 25.67
N THR A 171 27.02 -4.07 26.56
CA THR A 171 27.74 -2.82 26.90
C THR A 171 28.76 -2.97 28.03
N LYS A 172 28.87 -4.17 28.64
CA LYS A 172 29.70 -4.45 29.82
C LYS A 172 29.41 -3.50 31.00
N THR A 173 28.16 -3.10 31.15
CA THR A 173 27.70 -2.25 32.26
C THR A 173 26.98 -3.07 33.32
N ASN A 174 26.85 -2.53 34.54
CA ASN A 174 26.16 -3.21 35.63
C ASN A 174 24.73 -2.69 35.78
N TYR A 175 23.74 -3.54 35.53
CA TYR A 175 22.32 -3.21 35.72
C TYR A 175 21.77 -3.99 36.91
N LYS A 176 21.50 -3.29 38.01
CA LYS A 176 20.90 -3.85 39.25
C LYS A 176 19.44 -3.43 39.46
N GLY A 177 18.77 -3.02 38.39
CA GLY A 177 17.43 -2.45 38.43
C GLY A 177 17.44 -0.92 38.44
N HIS A 178 16.28 -0.33 38.11
CA HIS A 178 16.14 1.12 37.92
C HIS A 178 16.37 1.94 39.21
N SER A 179 16.26 1.33 40.39
CA SER A 179 16.55 1.96 41.69
C SER A 179 18.01 2.38 41.86
N HIS A 180 18.94 1.76 41.14
CA HIS A 180 20.38 2.03 41.22
C HIS A 180 20.91 2.93 40.11
N GLY A 181 19.99 3.58 39.37
CA GLY A 181 20.33 4.39 38.21
C GLY A 181 20.46 3.55 36.93
N THR A 182 20.08 4.14 35.81
CA THR A 182 20.16 3.51 34.49
C THR A 182 21.23 4.23 33.67
N PRO A 183 22.24 3.53 33.12
CA PRO A 183 23.25 4.14 32.26
C PRO A 183 22.62 4.90 31.09
N SER A 184 23.12 6.11 30.80
CA SER A 184 22.63 6.96 29.69
C SER A 184 22.77 6.28 28.32
N VAL A 185 23.76 5.40 28.19
CA VAL A 185 24.02 4.58 27.00
C VAL A 185 22.79 3.74 26.61
N PHE A 186 21.99 3.26 27.57
CA PHE A 186 20.80 2.45 27.26
C PHE A 186 19.74 3.27 26.52
N GLY A 187 19.59 4.54 26.91
CA GLY A 187 18.71 5.47 26.21
C GLY A 187 19.17 5.74 24.77
N GLN A 188 20.49 5.89 24.55
CA GLN A 188 21.06 6.10 23.23
C GLN A 188 20.88 4.88 22.31
N ILE A 189 21.11 3.67 22.85
CA ILE A 189 20.91 2.42 22.12
C ILE A 189 19.43 2.26 21.75
N THR A 190 18.53 2.48 22.70
CA THR A 190 17.08 2.39 22.49
C THR A 190 16.62 3.42 21.44
N LEU A 191 17.13 4.65 21.50
CA LEU A 191 16.84 5.66 20.50
C LEU A 191 17.32 5.24 19.10
N LYS A 192 18.53 4.69 19.00
CA LYS A 192 19.18 4.34 17.73
C LYS A 192 18.65 3.08 17.05
N TRP A 193 18.24 2.06 17.82
CA TRP A 193 17.90 0.75 17.26
C TRP A 193 16.43 0.39 17.36
N ILE A 194 15.67 1.12 18.19
CA ILE A 194 14.23 0.91 18.33
C ILE A 194 13.49 2.11 17.75
N TYR A 195 13.68 3.31 18.33
CA TYR A 195 12.89 4.47 17.92
C TYR A 195 13.21 4.97 16.50
N SER A 196 14.48 5.11 16.12
CA SER A 196 14.83 5.57 14.75
C SER A 196 14.60 4.54 13.64
N GLU A 197 14.36 3.29 13.99
CA GLU A 197 13.96 2.28 13.01
C GLU A 197 12.45 2.39 12.69
N ILE A 198 11.62 2.63 13.71
CA ILE A 198 10.17 2.68 13.56
C ILE A 198 9.70 4.07 13.13
N LEU A 199 10.36 5.11 13.64
CA LEU A 199 9.95 6.50 13.48
C LEU A 199 10.97 7.25 12.62
N PRO A 200 10.54 7.82 11.49
CA PRO A 200 11.35 8.73 10.71
C PRO A 200 11.88 9.90 11.56
N PRO A 201 13.01 10.53 11.18
CA PRO A 201 13.61 11.64 11.93
C PRO A 201 12.63 12.78 12.23
N ASP A 202 11.76 13.11 11.27
CA ASP A 202 10.76 14.18 11.41
C ASP A 202 9.67 13.81 12.41
N VAL A 203 9.24 12.55 12.41
CA VAL A 203 8.26 12.03 13.39
C VAL A 203 8.88 12.02 14.79
N LEU A 204 10.16 11.65 14.91
CA LEU A 204 10.88 11.71 16.18
C LEU A 204 11.01 13.15 16.71
N ALA A 205 11.28 14.11 15.83
CA ALA A 205 11.32 15.52 16.20
C ALA A 205 9.95 16.00 16.71
N GLU A 206 8.87 15.60 16.02
CA GLU A 206 7.50 15.93 16.42
C GLU A 206 7.12 15.30 17.78
N VAL A 207 7.43 14.02 18.01
CA VAL A 207 7.19 13.36 19.31
C VAL A 207 7.96 14.06 20.42
N LYS A 208 9.24 14.40 20.17
CA LYS A 208 10.06 15.12 21.15
C LYS A 208 9.53 16.52 21.44
N ALA A 209 8.95 17.19 20.45
CA ALA A 209 8.35 18.52 20.62
C ALA A 209 7.01 18.46 21.39
N ARG A 210 6.20 17.42 21.19
CA ARG A 210 4.91 17.24 21.87
C ARG A 210 5.03 16.74 23.32
N LYS A 211 6.06 15.95 23.59
CA LYS A 211 6.28 15.28 24.87
C LYS A 211 6.59 16.28 26.00
N LYS A 212 5.92 16.12 27.15
CA LYS A 212 6.31 16.76 28.42
C LYS A 212 7.38 15.96 29.16
N ASP A 213 8.11 16.58 30.09
CA ASP A 213 9.25 15.96 30.79
C ASP A 213 8.93 14.62 31.49
N SER A 214 7.68 14.43 31.96
CA SER A 214 7.22 13.22 32.62
C SER A 214 6.76 12.09 31.68
N GLU A 215 6.49 12.39 30.41
CA GLU A 215 5.90 11.46 29.45
C GLU A 215 6.98 10.63 28.73
N LYS A 216 6.63 9.47 28.19
CA LYS A 216 7.54 8.62 27.40
C LYS A 216 7.16 8.66 25.92
N MET A 217 8.15 8.47 25.05
CA MET A 217 7.94 8.60 23.59
C MET A 217 6.94 7.58 23.04
N HIS A 218 6.86 6.39 23.65
CA HIS A 218 5.92 5.35 23.24
C HIS A 218 4.45 5.66 23.57
N GLN A 219 4.18 6.58 24.52
CA GLN A 219 2.81 6.99 24.86
C GLN A 219 2.15 7.85 23.77
N TRP A 220 2.94 8.35 22.82
CA TRP A 220 2.49 9.18 21.71
C TRP A 220 2.32 8.38 20.42
N LEU A 221 2.44 7.06 20.46
CA LEU A 221 2.28 6.19 19.30
C LEU A 221 0.82 5.79 19.10
N SER A 222 0.40 5.64 17.84
CA SER A 222 -0.89 5.03 17.50
C SER A 222 -0.90 3.54 17.87
N LYS A 223 -2.09 2.92 17.95
CA LYS A 223 -2.21 1.46 18.20
C LYS A 223 -1.41 0.60 17.20
N GLY A 224 -1.26 1.08 15.96
CA GLY A 224 -0.41 0.42 14.97
C GLY A 224 1.08 0.59 15.26
N GLY A 225 1.49 1.80 15.65
CA GLY A 225 2.86 2.10 16.07
C GLY A 225 3.29 1.36 17.34
N GLU A 226 2.39 1.22 18.32
CA GLU A 226 2.63 0.44 19.54
C GLU A 226 2.94 -1.04 19.23
N LYS A 227 2.16 -1.66 18.35
CA LYS A 227 2.38 -3.06 17.94
C LYS A 227 3.71 -3.25 17.21
N GLN A 228 4.11 -2.30 16.37
CA GLN A 228 5.42 -2.32 15.72
C GLN A 228 6.56 -2.11 16.71
N LEU A 229 6.35 -1.26 17.72
CA LEU A 229 7.30 -1.04 18.80
C LEU A 229 7.55 -2.32 19.60
N ASP A 230 6.50 -3.05 19.98
CA ASP A 230 6.63 -4.31 20.70
C ASP A 230 7.45 -5.34 19.92
N GLN A 231 7.14 -5.50 18.62
CA GLN A 231 7.86 -6.42 17.74
C GLN A 231 9.34 -6.07 17.64
N GLN A 232 9.66 -4.78 17.53
CA GLN A 232 11.03 -4.32 17.46
C GLN A 232 11.76 -4.50 18.80
N ILE A 233 11.10 -4.26 19.94
CA ILE A 233 11.68 -4.51 21.27
C ILE A 233 12.07 -5.99 21.39
N THR A 234 11.14 -6.90 21.09
CA THR A 234 11.41 -8.36 21.13
C THR A 234 12.56 -8.75 20.20
N LYS A 235 12.60 -8.17 18.99
CA LYS A 235 13.66 -8.42 18.01
C LYS A 235 15.03 -7.95 18.50
N ILE A 236 15.13 -6.72 19.01
CA ILE A 236 16.38 -6.16 19.52
C ILE A 236 16.83 -6.88 20.79
N GLU A 237 15.91 -7.27 21.68
CA GLU A 237 16.21 -8.09 22.85
C GLU A 237 16.80 -9.45 22.47
N ALA A 238 16.23 -10.12 21.46
CA ALA A 238 16.75 -11.38 20.95
C ALA A 238 18.17 -11.23 20.36
N ILE A 239 18.43 -10.13 19.65
CA ILE A 239 19.77 -9.84 19.11
C ILE A 239 20.74 -9.53 20.26
N ALA A 240 20.37 -8.68 21.21
CA ALA A 240 21.22 -8.31 22.34
C ALA A 240 21.56 -9.50 23.24
N SER A 241 20.60 -10.37 23.53
CA SER A 241 20.82 -11.56 24.37
C SER A 241 21.78 -12.57 23.72
N SER A 242 21.72 -12.70 22.39
CA SER A 242 22.56 -13.61 21.59
C SER A 242 23.88 -13.02 21.08
N SER A 243 24.16 -11.74 21.36
CA SER A 243 25.39 -11.06 20.96
C SER A 243 26.50 -11.20 22.00
N VAL A 244 27.75 -11.19 21.54
CA VAL A 244 28.94 -11.34 22.38
C VAL A 244 29.37 -10.00 22.99
N ASP A 245 29.39 -8.95 22.18
CA ASP A 245 29.76 -7.59 22.55
C ASP A 245 28.94 -6.55 21.77
N TYR A 246 29.22 -5.27 22.00
CA TYR A 246 28.48 -4.18 21.37
C TYR A 246 28.69 -4.11 19.86
N ASP A 247 29.87 -4.49 19.35
CA ASP A 247 30.18 -4.42 17.92
C ASP A 247 29.44 -5.54 17.15
N ASP A 248 29.41 -6.75 17.70
CA ASP A 248 28.58 -7.87 17.21
C ASP A 248 27.09 -7.52 17.24
N PHE A 249 26.63 -6.94 18.36
CA PHE A 249 25.26 -6.44 18.48
C PHE A 249 24.92 -5.40 17.40
N ALA A 250 25.77 -4.39 17.23
CA ALA A 250 25.56 -3.31 16.26
C ALA A 250 25.56 -3.84 14.81
N ALA A 251 26.45 -4.78 14.48
CA ALA A 251 26.50 -5.40 13.16
C ALA A 251 25.23 -6.21 12.86
N ARG A 252 24.75 -7.02 13.81
CA ARG A 252 23.51 -7.82 13.66
C ARG A 252 22.27 -6.94 13.61
N CYS A 253 22.20 -5.88 14.43
CA CYS A 253 21.14 -4.89 14.34
C CYS A 253 21.14 -4.23 12.96
N MET A 254 22.30 -3.83 12.44
CA MET A 254 22.40 -3.23 11.12
C MET A 254 21.94 -4.18 10.01
N GLN A 255 22.30 -5.46 10.07
CA GLN A 255 21.87 -6.47 9.09
C GLN A 255 20.36 -6.72 9.16
N SER A 256 19.81 -6.77 10.37
CA SER A 256 18.40 -7.09 10.59
C SER A 256 17.46 -5.90 10.36
N CYS A 257 17.95 -4.67 10.54
CA CYS A 257 17.23 -3.42 10.28
C CYS A 257 17.36 -2.97 8.81
N LYS A 258 18.49 -3.28 8.13
CA LYS A 258 18.64 -3.07 6.67
C LYS A 258 17.64 -3.84 5.80
N ALA A 259 16.82 -4.73 6.35
CA ALA A 259 15.71 -5.36 5.62
C ALA A 259 14.63 -4.35 5.16
N ILE A 260 14.62 -3.11 5.68
CA ILE A 260 13.80 -1.99 5.18
C ILE A 260 14.58 -1.13 4.15
N GLY A 261 15.76 -1.59 3.71
CA GLY A 261 16.61 -0.94 2.71
C GLY A 261 16.03 -0.85 1.29
N GLN A 262 14.84 -1.39 1.03
CA GLN A 262 14.11 -1.13 -0.22
C GLN A 262 13.27 0.16 -0.19
N LEU A 263 12.93 0.71 0.98
CA LEU A 263 12.27 2.01 1.09
C LEU A 263 13.26 3.18 1.06
N HIS A 264 14.51 2.97 1.51
CA HIS A 264 15.56 4.00 1.47
C HIS A 264 16.13 4.23 0.04
N LEU A 265 15.99 3.24 -0.86
CA LEU A 265 16.39 3.37 -2.26
C LEU A 265 15.48 4.32 -3.06
N VAL A 266 14.26 4.58 -2.58
CA VAL A 266 13.33 5.51 -3.23
C VAL A 266 13.52 6.96 -2.74
N LEU A 267 14.04 7.17 -1.53
CA LEU A 267 14.27 8.50 -0.95
C LEU A 267 15.66 9.10 -1.24
N SER A 268 16.62 8.30 -1.72
CA SER A 268 18.00 8.78 -1.97
C SER A 268 18.28 9.25 -3.40
N MET A 269 17.28 9.30 -4.29
CA MET A 269 17.42 9.80 -5.67
C MET A 269 17.22 11.32 -5.83
N GLN A 270 17.26 12.10 -4.73
CA GLN A 270 17.16 13.56 -4.78
C GLN A 270 18.29 14.30 -4.05
N SER A 271 19.46 13.67 -3.96
CA SER A 271 20.69 14.37 -3.62
C SER A 271 21.72 14.14 -4.71
N ASN A 272 21.54 14.84 -5.84
CA ASN A 272 22.57 15.34 -6.75
C ASN A 272 21.93 16.33 -7.73
#